data_AF-A0A140EBW5-F1
#
_entry.id   AF-A0A140EBW5-F1
#
_cell.length_a   1.000
_cell.length_b   1.000
_cell.length_c   1.000
_cell.angle_alpha   90.00
_cell.angle_beta   90.00
_cell.angle_gamma   90.00
#
_symmetry.space_group_name_H-M   'P 1'
#
loop_
_entity.id
_entity.type
_entity.pdbx_description
1 polymer ?
#
loop_
_entity_poly.entity_id
_entity_poly.type
_entity_poly.pdbx_seq_one_letter_code
_entity_poly.pdbx_strand_id
1 'polypeptide(L)'
;VGRVTRQLVRSRQDTELLLLDAETTAELRGKATHLAAFVQKLSFAELGDLAATLQSDLDGRPVRAAVVAATPEQAEKRFTKLLTLLDGGARSALDIDGGVFLGGATPQARIGFLFPGQGAGRRADGGALRRRFAAVDELYRAHPLPAEGDLADTAVAQPRIVTSSLAALRVLSDLGIEAVGAAGHSLGEVTALHWAGAMDEASVLRIAAERGRLMAQASAGGGGMAGISAPADDVEPLLAGEPVVIAGYNGPRQTVISGPADAVQRVCAAASARGLGTA
;
A
#
# COMPACT_ATOMS: atom_id res chain seq x y z
N VAL A 1 12.80 10.86 -34.01
CA VAL A 1 11.92 10.53 -32.86
C VAL A 1 12.32 11.40 -31.68
N GLY A 2 11.53 12.44 -31.38
CA GLY A 2 11.84 13.45 -30.36
C GLY A 2 11.90 12.89 -28.94
N ARG A 3 12.50 13.66 -28.01
CA ARG A 3 12.64 13.28 -26.60
C ARG A 3 11.30 12.93 -25.95
N VAL A 4 10.23 13.65 -26.32
CA VAL A 4 8.84 13.40 -25.89
C VAL A 4 8.32 12.05 -26.40
N THR A 5 8.54 11.73 -27.68
CA THR A 5 8.11 10.46 -28.26
C THR A 5 8.84 9.26 -27.65
N ARG A 6 10.14 9.40 -27.30
CA ARG A 6 10.87 8.34 -26.55
C ARG A 6 10.37 8.15 -25.11
N GLN A 7 9.78 9.18 -24.52
CA GLN A 7 9.25 9.14 -23.16
C GLN A 7 7.87 8.47 -23.11
N LEU A 8 7.04 8.67 -24.14
CA LEU A 8 5.73 8.02 -24.30
C LEU A 8 5.84 6.52 -24.70
N VAL A 9 6.75 6.19 -25.63
CA VAL A 9 6.94 4.80 -26.10
C VAL A 9 7.67 3.91 -25.07
N ARG A 10 8.25 4.51 -24.02
CA ARG A 10 8.80 3.80 -22.85
C ARG A 10 7.85 3.85 -21.65
N SER A 11 6.54 3.81 -21.89
CA SER A 11 5.62 3.55 -20.79
C SER A 11 5.96 2.18 -20.18
N ARG A 12 6.66 2.19 -19.04
CA ARG A 12 6.94 1.01 -18.19
C ARG A 12 5.69 0.62 -17.40
N GLN A 13 4.53 0.78 -18.03
CA GLN A 13 3.23 0.55 -17.46
C GLN A 13 2.82 -0.85 -17.91
N ASP A 14 2.88 -1.78 -16.96
CA ASP A 14 2.61 -3.19 -17.24
C ASP A 14 1.09 -3.49 -17.20
N THR A 15 0.28 -2.50 -16.82
CA THR A 15 -1.18 -2.57 -16.67
C THR A 15 -1.86 -1.24 -16.91
N GLU A 16 -3.00 -1.26 -17.58
CA GLU A 16 -3.89 -0.13 -17.82
C GLU A 16 -5.13 -0.16 -16.92
N LEU A 17 -5.71 1.01 -16.69
CA LEU A 17 -6.94 1.22 -15.93
C LEU A 17 -8.05 1.68 -16.88
N LEU A 18 -8.98 0.78 -17.20
CA LEU A 18 -10.12 1.04 -18.07
C LEU A 18 -11.31 1.47 -17.21
N LEU A 19 -11.62 2.77 -17.25
CA LEU A 19 -12.63 3.40 -16.39
C LEU A 19 -13.97 3.56 -17.12
N LEU A 20 -15.06 3.36 -16.39
CA LEU A 20 -16.41 3.44 -16.91
C LEU A 20 -17.31 4.18 -15.93
N ASP A 21 -18.16 5.03 -16.46
CA ASP A 21 -19.33 5.53 -15.74
C ASP A 21 -20.59 5.50 -16.62
N ALA A 22 -21.76 5.49 -16.00
CA ALA A 22 -23.06 5.51 -16.67
C ALA A 22 -24.17 6.00 -15.71
N GLU A 23 -25.30 6.44 -16.26
CA GLU A 23 -26.46 6.84 -15.46
C GLU A 23 -27.14 5.63 -14.83
N THR A 24 -27.15 4.51 -15.55
CA THR A 24 -27.81 3.29 -15.09
C THR A 24 -26.92 2.06 -15.21
N THR A 25 -27.22 1.03 -14.42
CA THR A 25 -26.55 -0.28 -14.52
C THR A 25 -26.75 -0.91 -15.91
N ALA A 26 -27.88 -0.66 -16.57
CA ALA A 26 -28.15 -1.15 -17.92
C ALA A 26 -27.23 -0.49 -18.96
N GLU A 27 -27.02 0.82 -18.87
CA GLU A 27 -26.07 1.55 -19.71
C GLU A 27 -24.63 1.09 -19.48
N LEU A 28 -24.21 0.94 -18.21
CA LEU A 28 -22.88 0.43 -17.87
C LEU A 28 -22.64 -0.96 -18.49
N ARG A 29 -23.64 -1.85 -18.38
CA ARG A 29 -23.62 -3.18 -18.98
C ARG A 29 -23.51 -3.10 -20.51
N GLY A 30 -24.21 -2.18 -21.15
CA GLY A 30 -24.10 -1.92 -22.59
C GLY A 30 -22.68 -1.51 -22.99
N LYS A 31 -22.09 -0.54 -22.28
CA LYS A 31 -20.69 -0.12 -22.47
C LYS A 31 -19.71 -1.28 -22.28
N ALA A 32 -19.86 -2.05 -21.20
CA ALA A 32 -19.01 -3.20 -20.91
C ALA A 32 -19.12 -4.31 -21.98
N THR A 33 -20.33 -4.55 -22.52
CA THR A 33 -20.55 -5.51 -23.62
C THR A 33 -19.82 -5.08 -24.88
N HIS A 34 -19.93 -3.81 -25.26
CA HIS A 34 -19.23 -3.26 -26.41
C HIS A 34 -17.71 -3.39 -26.24
N LEU A 35 -17.20 -3.02 -25.06
CA LEU A 35 -15.76 -3.07 -24.78
C LEU A 35 -15.22 -4.50 -24.74
N ALA A 36 -15.94 -5.47 -24.17
CA ALA A 36 -15.55 -6.89 -24.19
C ALA A 36 -15.30 -7.39 -25.62
N ALA A 37 -16.13 -6.99 -26.58
CA ALA A 37 -15.99 -7.34 -27.99
C ALA A 37 -14.93 -6.48 -28.72
N PHE A 38 -14.74 -5.23 -28.31
CA PHE A 38 -13.80 -4.30 -28.93
C PHE A 38 -12.35 -4.60 -28.55
N VAL A 39 -12.07 -4.87 -27.27
CA VAL A 39 -10.70 -5.07 -26.78
C VAL A 39 -10.00 -6.24 -27.44
N GLN A 40 -10.73 -7.29 -27.85
CA GLN A 40 -10.16 -8.43 -28.60
C GLN A 40 -9.51 -8.05 -29.94
N LYS A 41 -9.84 -6.86 -30.46
CA LYS A 41 -9.32 -6.35 -31.73
C LYS A 41 -8.11 -5.44 -31.55
N LEU A 42 -7.80 -5.07 -30.30
CA LEU A 42 -6.71 -4.16 -29.99
C LEU A 42 -5.38 -4.89 -29.94
N SER A 43 -4.34 -4.21 -30.41
CA SER A 43 -2.97 -4.54 -30.09
C SER A 43 -2.62 -4.13 -28.66
N PHE A 44 -1.50 -4.65 -28.14
CA PHE A 44 -0.97 -4.26 -26.83
C PHE A 44 -0.69 -2.74 -26.73
N ALA A 45 -0.28 -2.12 -27.84
CA ALA A 45 0.06 -0.69 -27.87
C ALA A 45 -1.19 0.21 -27.79
N GLU A 46 -2.35 -0.26 -28.27
CA GLU A 46 -3.60 0.51 -28.31
C GLU A 46 -4.37 0.45 -26.99
N LEU A 47 -4.01 -0.45 -26.07
CA LEU A 47 -4.71 -0.57 -24.77
C LEU A 47 -4.54 0.69 -23.91
N GLY A 48 -3.38 1.33 -23.97
CA GLY A 48 -3.14 2.61 -23.29
C GLY A 48 -3.96 3.76 -23.89
N ASP A 49 -4.10 3.78 -25.22
CA ASP A 49 -4.94 4.78 -25.91
C ASP A 49 -6.42 4.59 -25.56
N LEU A 50 -6.88 3.34 -25.44
CA LEU A 50 -8.22 3.05 -24.93
C LEU A 50 -8.40 3.54 -23.50
N ALA A 51 -7.46 3.28 -22.61
CA ALA A 51 -7.53 3.74 -21.23
C ALA A 51 -7.63 5.27 -21.13
N ALA A 52 -6.82 5.99 -21.92
CA ALA A 52 -6.88 7.44 -22.00
C ALA A 52 -8.22 7.95 -22.56
N THR A 53 -8.73 7.31 -23.61
CA THR A 53 -10.03 7.66 -24.23
C THR A 53 -11.18 7.46 -23.24
N LEU A 54 -11.22 6.31 -22.57
CA LEU A 54 -12.23 6.00 -21.56
C LEU A 54 -12.16 6.97 -20.38
N GLN A 55 -10.97 7.38 -19.98
CA GLN A 55 -10.79 8.38 -18.92
C GLN A 55 -11.30 9.77 -19.35
N SER A 56 -11.12 10.17 -20.61
CA SER A 56 -11.64 11.43 -21.12
C SER A 56 -13.16 11.45 -21.30
N ASP A 57 -13.80 10.28 -21.42
CA ASP A 57 -15.25 10.12 -21.57
C ASP A 57 -16.03 10.11 -20.24
N LEU A 58 -15.31 10.13 -19.10
CA LEU A 58 -15.91 10.18 -17.77
C LEU A 58 -16.60 11.53 -17.55
N ASP A 59 -17.78 11.48 -16.93
CA ASP A 59 -18.68 12.62 -16.74
C ASP A 59 -19.26 12.65 -15.31
N GLY A 60 -18.65 11.89 -14.40
CA GLY A 60 -19.03 11.86 -12.99
C GLY A 60 -20.29 11.05 -12.69
N ARG A 61 -20.75 10.23 -13.64
CA ARG A 61 -22.04 9.51 -13.57
C ARG A 61 -22.11 8.53 -12.38
N PRO A 62 -23.32 8.21 -11.88
CA PRO A 62 -23.49 7.54 -10.60
C PRO A 62 -23.13 6.05 -10.59
N VAL A 63 -23.16 5.34 -11.72
CA VAL A 63 -22.78 3.91 -11.75
C VAL A 63 -21.40 3.78 -12.38
N ARG A 64 -20.43 3.23 -11.65
CA ARG A 64 -19.02 3.24 -12.05
C ARG A 64 -18.41 1.85 -12.00
N ALA A 65 -17.53 1.58 -12.94
CA ALA A 65 -16.69 0.39 -12.91
C ALA A 65 -15.26 0.71 -13.34
N ALA A 66 -14.33 -0.11 -12.87
CA ALA A 66 -12.95 -0.10 -13.31
C ALA A 66 -12.50 -1.53 -13.62
N VAL A 67 -11.83 -1.68 -14.76
CA VAL A 67 -11.12 -2.90 -15.14
C VAL A 67 -9.64 -2.59 -15.22
N VAL A 68 -8.84 -3.24 -14.40
CA VAL A 68 -7.37 -3.19 -14.53
C VAL A 68 -6.99 -4.27 -15.52
N ALA A 69 -6.08 -4.06 -16.47
CA ALA A 69 -5.63 -5.13 -17.39
C ALA A 69 -4.25 -4.86 -18.00
N ALA A 70 -3.41 -5.89 -18.10
CA ALA A 70 -2.10 -5.87 -18.75
C ALA A 70 -2.16 -6.11 -20.25
N THR A 71 -3.16 -6.87 -20.70
CA THR A 71 -3.29 -7.28 -22.10
C THR A 71 -4.74 -7.17 -22.58
N PRO A 72 -4.98 -7.08 -23.89
CA PRO A 72 -6.32 -7.09 -24.46
C PRO A 72 -7.13 -8.35 -24.09
N GLU A 73 -6.49 -9.52 -24.05
CA GLU A 73 -7.13 -10.79 -23.65
C GLU A 73 -7.50 -10.80 -22.17
N GLN A 74 -6.67 -10.19 -21.31
CA GLN A 74 -7.01 -10.04 -19.89
C GLN A 74 -8.15 -9.05 -19.71
N ALA A 75 -8.16 -7.95 -20.47
CA ALA A 75 -9.25 -6.97 -20.45
C ALA A 75 -10.58 -7.63 -20.83
N GLU A 76 -10.61 -8.44 -21.90
CA GLU A 76 -11.79 -9.20 -22.32
C GLU A 76 -12.34 -10.06 -21.17
N LYS A 77 -11.49 -10.91 -20.57
CA LYS A 77 -11.91 -11.79 -19.46
C LYS A 77 -12.48 -11.01 -18.28
N ARG A 78 -11.89 -9.84 -17.98
CA ARG A 78 -12.30 -8.98 -16.86
C ARG A 78 -13.58 -8.22 -17.17
N PHE A 79 -13.80 -7.77 -18.41
CA PHE A 79 -15.10 -7.24 -18.85
C PHE A 79 -16.19 -8.32 -18.82
N THR A 80 -15.89 -9.53 -19.26
CA THR A 80 -16.81 -10.67 -19.16
C THR A 80 -17.17 -10.98 -17.71
N LYS A 81 -16.19 -10.92 -16.79
CA LYS A 81 -16.45 -11.02 -15.33
C LYS A 81 -17.33 -9.88 -14.81
N LEU A 82 -17.08 -8.63 -15.23
CA LEU A 82 -17.93 -7.48 -14.89
C LEU A 82 -19.37 -7.69 -15.39
N LEU A 83 -19.57 -8.20 -16.61
CA LEU A 83 -20.89 -8.51 -17.14
C LEU A 83 -21.60 -9.57 -16.30
N THR A 84 -20.92 -10.64 -15.91
CA THR A 84 -21.47 -11.66 -15.00
C THR A 84 -21.92 -11.06 -13.67
N LEU A 85 -21.14 -10.13 -13.10
CA LEU A 85 -21.53 -9.42 -11.87
C LEU A 85 -22.79 -8.57 -12.08
N LEU A 86 -22.84 -7.80 -13.17
CA LEU A 86 -23.99 -6.94 -13.51
C LEU A 86 -25.26 -7.76 -13.77
N ASP A 87 -25.14 -8.87 -14.51
CA ASP A 87 -26.25 -9.80 -14.82
C ASP A 87 -26.74 -10.54 -13.58
N GLY A 88 -25.85 -10.80 -12.63
CA GLY A 88 -26.19 -11.31 -11.29
C GLY A 88 -26.80 -10.25 -10.36
N GLY A 89 -27.00 -9.01 -10.82
CA GLY A 89 -27.61 -7.93 -10.05
C GLY A 89 -26.69 -7.25 -9.05
N ALA A 90 -25.37 -7.49 -9.11
CA ALA A 90 -24.41 -6.84 -8.23
C ALA A 90 -24.43 -5.32 -8.43
N ARG A 91 -24.44 -4.57 -7.31
CA ARG A 91 -24.33 -3.10 -7.31
C ARG A 91 -22.97 -2.59 -6.88
N SER A 92 -22.18 -3.46 -6.25
CA SER A 92 -20.82 -3.18 -5.82
C SER A 92 -19.98 -4.46 -5.84
N ALA A 93 -18.72 -4.36 -6.24
CA ALA A 93 -17.75 -5.44 -6.16
C ALA A 93 -16.34 -4.87 -6.01
N LEU A 94 -15.54 -5.49 -5.14
CA LEU A 94 -14.12 -5.21 -4.97
C LEU A 94 -13.35 -6.52 -5.16
N ASP A 95 -12.97 -6.81 -6.40
CA ASP A 95 -12.27 -8.03 -6.77
C ASP A 95 -10.82 -7.68 -7.14
N ILE A 96 -9.98 -7.60 -6.11
CA ILE A 96 -8.59 -7.14 -6.20
C ILE A 96 -7.77 -8.05 -7.12
N ASP A 97 -7.85 -9.37 -6.91
CA ASP A 97 -7.08 -10.35 -7.70
C ASP A 97 -7.60 -10.45 -9.13
N GLY A 98 -8.93 -10.41 -9.31
CA GLY A 98 -9.54 -10.44 -10.62
C GLY A 98 -9.53 -9.09 -11.35
N GLY A 99 -9.10 -7.99 -10.72
CA GLY A 99 -8.93 -6.67 -11.34
C GLY A 99 -10.23 -6.03 -11.81
N VAL A 100 -11.35 -6.34 -11.16
CA VAL A 100 -12.68 -5.81 -11.48
C VAL A 100 -13.27 -5.09 -10.28
N PHE A 101 -13.70 -3.86 -10.51
CA PHE A 101 -14.29 -3.01 -9.49
C PHE A 101 -15.61 -2.46 -10.02
N LEU A 102 -16.65 -2.53 -9.18
CA LEU A 102 -17.98 -2.00 -9.48
C LEU A 102 -18.46 -1.23 -8.25
N GLY A 103 -19.08 -0.08 -8.46
CA GLY A 103 -19.64 0.69 -7.36
C GLY A 103 -20.49 1.85 -7.85
N GLY A 104 -21.15 2.51 -6.90
CA GLY A 104 -21.83 3.76 -7.13
C GLY A 104 -20.93 4.96 -6.79
N ALA A 105 -21.21 6.11 -7.38
CA ALA A 105 -20.77 7.38 -6.82
C ALA A 105 -21.32 7.48 -5.40
N THR A 106 -20.42 7.63 -4.43
CA THR A 106 -20.77 7.92 -3.05
C THR A 106 -20.49 9.39 -2.77
N PRO A 107 -21.17 10.02 -1.79
CA PRO A 107 -20.70 11.27 -1.22
C PRO A 107 -19.23 11.12 -0.83
N GLN A 108 -18.44 12.19 -0.97
CA GLN A 108 -16.99 12.23 -0.81
C GLN A 108 -16.47 11.21 0.21
N ALA A 109 -15.82 10.15 -0.27
CA ALA A 109 -15.32 9.08 0.57
C ALA A 109 -14.33 9.66 1.59
N ARG A 110 -14.48 9.28 2.87
CA ARG A 110 -13.51 9.64 3.91
C ARG A 110 -12.35 8.66 3.87
N ILE A 111 -11.21 9.10 3.35
CA ILE A 111 -9.99 8.31 3.25
C ILE A 111 -9.15 8.55 4.50
N GLY A 112 -8.60 7.47 5.09
CA GLY A 112 -7.61 7.55 6.16
C GLY A 112 -6.29 6.94 5.69
N PHE A 113 -5.17 7.62 5.93
CA PHE A 113 -3.85 7.07 5.63
C PHE A 113 -3.29 6.27 6.81
N LEU A 114 -2.79 5.07 6.51
CA LEU A 114 -2.12 4.21 7.47
C LEU A 114 -0.66 4.06 7.08
N PHE A 115 0.23 4.57 7.93
CA PHE A 115 1.67 4.52 7.71
C PHE A 115 2.27 3.31 8.43
N PRO A 116 3.04 2.46 7.71
CA PRO A 116 3.52 1.21 8.26
C PRO A 116 4.68 1.40 9.25
N GLY A 117 4.84 0.42 10.15
CA GLY A 117 5.97 0.32 11.06
C GLY A 117 7.22 -0.30 10.43
N GLN A 118 8.23 -0.55 11.27
CA GLN A 118 9.57 -0.97 10.85
C GLN A 118 9.65 -2.33 10.11
N GLY A 119 8.65 -3.20 10.24
CA GLY A 119 8.62 -4.50 9.56
C GLY A 119 8.25 -4.44 8.07
N ALA A 120 8.01 -3.25 7.50
CA ALA A 120 7.40 -3.13 6.18
C ALA A 120 8.39 -3.12 5.01
N GLY A 121 8.10 -3.98 4.03
CA GLY A 121 8.82 -4.06 2.77
C GLY A 121 10.29 -4.47 2.91
N ARG A 122 10.94 -4.74 1.79
CA ARG A 122 12.38 -5.06 1.73
C ARG A 122 13.09 -4.36 0.56
N ARG A 123 12.47 -3.33 -0.02
CA ARG A 123 12.99 -2.60 -1.19
C ARG A 123 13.40 -1.20 -0.81
N ALA A 124 14.50 -0.74 -1.39
CA ALA A 124 15.06 0.60 -1.22
C ALA A 124 15.17 1.39 -2.53
N ASP A 125 14.76 0.80 -3.66
CA ASP A 125 14.94 1.38 -4.99
C ASP A 125 13.75 2.24 -5.47
N GLY A 126 12.67 2.34 -4.68
CA GLY A 126 11.42 3.02 -5.04
C GLY A 126 10.55 2.27 -6.06
N GLY A 127 11.02 1.12 -6.56
CA GLY A 127 10.28 0.18 -7.37
C GLY A 127 9.50 0.77 -8.55
N ALA A 128 8.25 0.34 -8.72
CA ALA A 128 7.40 0.76 -9.82
C ALA A 128 7.07 2.26 -9.76
N LEU A 129 6.87 2.81 -8.56
CA LEU A 129 6.54 4.22 -8.37
C LEU A 129 7.67 5.12 -8.88
N ARG A 130 8.92 4.82 -8.54
CA ARG A 130 10.08 5.55 -9.05
C ARG A 130 10.18 5.51 -10.57
N ARG A 131 9.86 4.37 -11.19
CA ARG A 131 9.90 4.25 -12.65
C ARG A 131 8.79 5.03 -13.36
N ARG A 132 7.68 5.32 -12.66
CA ARG A 132 6.45 5.87 -13.25
C ARG A 132 6.22 7.35 -12.93
N PHE A 133 6.64 7.81 -11.75
CA PHE A 133 6.36 9.15 -11.24
C PHE A 133 7.66 9.94 -11.08
N ALA A 134 7.78 11.05 -11.82
CA ALA A 134 8.97 11.89 -11.80
C ALA A 134 9.26 12.46 -10.39
N ALA A 135 8.21 12.82 -9.65
CA ALA A 135 8.32 13.29 -8.27
C ALA A 135 8.93 12.22 -7.34
N VAL A 136 8.66 10.93 -7.58
CA VAL A 136 9.26 9.84 -6.81
C VAL A 136 10.73 9.64 -7.21
N ASP A 137 11.05 9.70 -8.50
CA ASP A 137 12.44 9.62 -8.95
C ASP A 137 13.31 10.76 -8.41
N GLU A 138 12.76 11.97 -8.32
CA GLU A 138 13.42 13.10 -7.68
C GLU A 138 13.73 12.84 -6.20
N LEU A 139 12.76 12.35 -5.45
CA LEU A 139 12.93 12.01 -4.02
C LEU A 139 14.10 11.03 -3.82
N TYR A 140 14.13 9.93 -4.58
CA TYR A 140 15.17 8.90 -4.45
C TYR A 140 16.54 9.33 -4.99
N ARG A 141 16.59 10.33 -5.88
CA ARG A 141 17.85 10.97 -6.30
C ARG A 141 18.39 11.91 -5.24
N ALA A 142 17.52 12.68 -4.58
CA ALA A 142 17.89 13.59 -3.51
C ALA A 142 18.29 12.87 -2.22
N HIS A 143 17.68 11.71 -1.96
CA HIS A 143 17.89 10.92 -0.75
C HIS A 143 18.26 9.47 -1.10
N PRO A 144 19.52 9.22 -1.53
CA PRO A 144 19.97 7.89 -1.87
C PRO A 144 19.94 6.97 -0.63
N LEU A 145 19.46 5.75 -0.83
CA LEU A 145 19.39 4.71 0.19
C LEU A 145 20.31 3.54 -0.18
N PRO A 146 20.83 2.80 0.81
CA PRO A 146 21.56 1.56 0.55
C PRO A 146 20.70 0.58 -0.26
N ALA A 147 21.23 0.11 -1.39
CA ALA A 147 20.57 -0.89 -2.24
C ALA A 147 21.01 -2.33 -1.92
N GLU A 148 22.09 -2.47 -1.15
CA GLU A 148 22.73 -3.74 -0.79
C GLU A 148 22.94 -3.81 0.73
N GLY A 149 23.20 -5.02 1.25
CA GLY A 149 23.33 -5.27 2.68
C GLY A 149 22.04 -5.77 3.34
N ASP A 150 22.03 -5.81 4.67
CA ASP A 150 20.85 -6.23 5.43
C ASP A 150 19.82 -5.10 5.48
N LEU A 151 18.83 -5.15 4.57
CA LEU A 151 17.74 -4.18 4.51
C LEU A 151 16.74 -4.30 5.68
N ALA A 152 16.89 -5.34 6.52
CA ALA A 152 16.15 -5.49 7.77
C ALA A 152 16.88 -4.86 8.97
N ASP A 153 18.16 -4.50 8.83
CA ASP A 153 18.88 -3.74 9.86
C ASP A 153 18.11 -2.47 10.19
N THR A 154 17.88 -2.21 11.48
CA THR A 154 17.06 -1.09 11.96
C THR A 154 17.54 0.27 11.45
N ALA A 155 18.86 0.47 11.33
CA ALA A 155 19.44 1.71 10.83
C ALA A 155 19.20 1.92 9.34
N VAL A 156 19.03 0.84 8.57
CA VAL A 156 18.72 0.87 7.13
C VAL A 156 17.22 0.89 6.89
N ALA A 157 16.46 0.08 7.63
CA ALA A 157 15.04 -0.13 7.44
C ALA A 157 14.22 1.13 7.70
N GLN A 158 14.51 1.88 8.76
CA GLN A 158 13.72 3.06 9.13
C GLN A 158 13.72 4.16 8.05
N PRO A 159 14.87 4.71 7.63
CA PRO A 159 14.89 5.70 6.55
C PRO A 159 14.32 5.15 5.25
N ARG A 160 14.55 3.86 4.92
CA ARG A 160 13.97 3.22 3.73
C ARG A 160 12.44 3.24 3.73
N ILE A 161 11.82 2.89 4.85
CA ILE A 161 10.35 2.81 4.99
C ILE A 161 9.74 4.21 4.96
N VAL A 162 10.36 5.19 5.62
CA VAL A 162 9.90 6.57 5.60
C VAL A 162 10.00 7.15 4.19
N THR A 163 11.13 7.02 3.49
CA THR A 163 11.27 7.47 2.09
C THR A 163 10.23 6.81 1.18
N SER A 164 9.96 5.51 1.36
CA SER A 164 8.91 4.82 0.58
C SER A 164 7.51 5.35 0.88
N SER A 165 7.24 5.77 2.12
CA SER A 165 5.95 6.35 2.50
C SER A 165 5.79 7.76 1.94
N LEU A 166 6.86 8.57 1.92
CA LEU A 166 6.89 9.87 1.26
C LEU A 166 6.70 9.75 -0.25
N ALA A 167 7.30 8.73 -0.88
CA ALA A 167 7.06 8.42 -2.28
C ALA A 167 5.58 8.12 -2.56
N ALA A 168 4.93 7.33 -1.70
CA ALA A 168 3.51 7.04 -1.80
C ALA A 168 2.67 8.31 -1.63
N LEU A 169 3.01 9.18 -0.68
CA LEU A 169 2.34 10.48 -0.49
C LEU A 169 2.42 11.38 -1.73
N ARG A 170 3.59 11.48 -2.37
CA ARG A 170 3.74 12.23 -3.63
C ARG A 170 2.82 11.68 -4.72
N VAL A 171 2.74 10.35 -4.87
CA VAL A 171 1.86 9.71 -5.85
C VAL A 171 0.38 9.94 -5.53
N LEU A 172 -0.02 9.81 -4.26
CA LEU A 172 -1.40 10.05 -3.86
C LEU A 172 -1.81 11.50 -4.10
N SER A 173 -0.93 12.45 -3.79
CA SER A 173 -1.15 13.88 -4.06
C SER A 173 -1.23 14.17 -5.57
N ASP A 174 -0.33 13.60 -6.38
CA ASP A 174 -0.37 13.71 -7.85
C ASP A 174 -1.69 13.16 -8.44
N LEU A 175 -2.31 12.17 -7.78
CA LEU A 175 -3.60 11.59 -8.15
C LEU A 175 -4.81 12.32 -7.53
N GLY A 176 -4.60 13.37 -6.75
CA GLY A 176 -5.66 14.12 -6.06
C GLY A 176 -6.35 13.33 -4.94
N ILE A 177 -5.68 12.32 -4.37
CA ILE A 177 -6.20 11.50 -3.28
C ILE A 177 -5.79 12.11 -1.95
N GLU A 178 -6.76 12.70 -1.26
CA GLU A 178 -6.57 13.33 0.05
C GLU A 178 -7.25 12.52 1.17
N ALA A 179 -6.59 12.47 2.33
CA ALA A 179 -7.11 11.83 3.52
C ALA A 179 -7.68 12.84 4.52
N VAL A 180 -8.69 12.44 5.28
CA VAL A 180 -9.28 13.24 6.37
C VAL A 180 -8.60 12.99 7.72
N GLY A 181 -7.67 12.03 7.76
CA GLY A 181 -6.91 11.68 8.95
C GLY A 181 -5.84 10.64 8.63
N ALA A 182 -4.89 10.47 9.55
CA ALA A 182 -3.86 9.47 9.43
C ALA A 182 -3.52 8.83 10.77
N ALA A 183 -3.03 7.59 10.71
CA ALA A 183 -2.40 6.91 11.82
C ALA A 183 -1.12 6.23 11.33
N GLY A 184 -0.13 6.13 12.22
CA GLY A 184 1.12 5.46 11.93
C GLY A 184 1.42 4.41 12.98
N HIS A 185 2.01 3.28 12.58
CA HIS A 185 2.46 2.26 13.52
C HIS A 185 3.91 2.50 13.92
N SER A 186 4.17 2.89 15.17
CA SER A 186 5.52 3.15 15.69
C SER A 186 6.32 4.12 14.79
N LEU A 187 7.23 3.62 13.96
CA LEU A 187 7.94 4.40 12.94
C LEU A 187 6.98 5.20 12.04
N GLY A 188 5.84 4.62 11.68
CA GLY A 188 4.87 5.26 10.79
C GLY A 188 4.30 6.57 11.34
N GLU A 189 4.31 6.77 12.66
CA GLU A 189 3.82 8.02 13.26
C GLU A 189 4.65 9.22 12.82
N VAL A 190 5.95 9.03 12.61
CA VAL A 190 6.85 10.07 12.12
C VAL A 190 6.40 10.57 10.74
N THR A 191 6.01 9.66 9.85
CA THR A 191 5.44 10.02 8.54
C THR A 191 4.03 10.61 8.67
N ALA A 192 3.20 10.12 9.59
CA ALA A 192 1.86 10.65 9.83
C ALA A 192 1.91 12.13 10.30
N LEU A 193 2.86 12.45 11.18
CA LEU A 193 3.10 13.81 11.65
C LEU A 193 3.61 14.72 10.53
N HIS A 194 4.50 14.21 9.67
CA HIS A 194 4.91 14.92 8.46
C HIS A 194 3.72 15.22 7.53
N TRP A 195 2.90 14.22 7.23
CA TRP A 195 1.70 14.39 6.40
C TRP A 195 0.73 15.43 7.00
N ALA A 196 0.58 15.45 8.34
CA ALA A 196 -0.24 16.42 9.05
C ALA A 196 0.38 17.84 9.10
N GLY A 197 1.56 18.06 8.51
CA GLY A 197 2.23 19.36 8.45
C GLY A 197 3.05 19.73 9.69
N ALA A 198 3.27 18.79 10.63
CA ALA A 198 4.04 19.07 11.85
C ALA A 198 5.55 19.21 11.60
N MET A 199 6.05 18.67 10.48
CA MET A 199 7.46 18.74 10.10
C MET A 199 7.64 18.66 8.58
N ASP A 200 8.72 19.24 8.07
CA ASP A 200 9.05 19.18 6.64
C ASP A 200 9.69 17.84 6.24
N GLU A 201 9.83 17.64 4.91
CA GLU A 201 10.35 16.40 4.33
C GLU A 201 11.81 16.12 4.76
N ALA A 202 12.63 17.16 4.87
CA ALA A 202 14.01 17.01 5.30
C ALA A 202 14.10 16.55 6.77
N SER A 203 13.22 17.06 7.64
CA SER A 203 13.19 16.71 9.05
C SER A 203 12.70 15.30 9.30
N VAL A 204 11.63 14.87 8.64
CA VAL A 204 11.11 13.49 8.77
C VAL A 204 12.15 12.46 8.34
N LEU A 205 12.91 12.73 7.27
CA LEU A 205 14.01 11.86 6.81
C LEU A 205 15.18 11.83 7.79
N ARG A 206 15.58 12.97 8.36
CA ARG A 206 16.62 13.04 9.40
C ARG A 206 16.22 12.28 10.66
N ILE A 207 14.98 12.45 11.12
CA ILE A 207 14.44 11.75 12.29
C ILE A 207 14.46 10.24 12.05
N ALA A 208 14.01 9.78 10.88
CA ALA A 208 14.02 8.37 10.53
C ALA A 208 15.43 7.76 10.55
N ALA A 209 16.41 8.46 9.96
CA ALA A 209 17.81 8.02 9.93
C ALA A 209 18.41 7.95 11.35
N GLU A 210 18.25 9.01 12.14
CA GLU A 210 18.84 9.10 13.48
C GLU A 210 18.17 8.13 14.46
N ARG A 211 16.84 8.00 14.40
CA ARG A 211 16.09 7.01 15.19
C ARG A 211 16.51 5.58 14.86
N GLY A 212 16.65 5.26 13.57
CA GLY A 212 17.15 3.95 13.13
C GLY A 212 18.54 3.66 13.68
N ARG A 213 19.47 4.62 13.56
CA ARG A 213 20.85 4.50 14.06
C ARG A 213 20.89 4.27 15.57
N LEU A 214 20.17 5.10 16.34
CA LEU A 214 20.14 5.01 17.80
C LEU A 214 19.50 3.71 18.29
N MET A 215 18.41 3.27 17.65
CA MET A 215 17.76 2.01 18.00
C MET A 215 18.64 0.80 17.69
N ALA A 216 19.30 0.78 16.52
CA ALA A 216 20.25 -0.29 16.18
C ALA A 216 21.37 -0.39 17.23
N GLN A 217 21.91 0.75 17.68
CA GLN A 217 22.93 0.79 18.74
C GLN A 217 22.39 0.30 20.09
N ALA A 218 21.20 0.71 20.49
CA ALA A 218 20.58 0.28 21.75
C ALA A 218 20.28 -1.23 21.75
N SER A 219 19.87 -1.79 20.61
CA SER A 219 19.56 -3.21 20.47
C SER A 219 20.79 -4.12 20.42
N ALA A 220 22.00 -3.57 20.19
CA ALA A 220 23.24 -4.34 20.23
C ALA A 220 23.49 -5.04 21.58
N GLY A 221 22.82 -4.58 22.65
CA GLY A 221 22.83 -5.20 23.98
C GLY A 221 21.98 -6.48 24.14
N GLY A 222 21.28 -6.97 23.10
CA GLY A 222 20.57 -8.25 23.14
C GLY A 222 19.07 -8.18 23.47
N GLY A 223 18.34 -7.26 22.86
CA GLY A 223 16.87 -7.16 22.98
C GLY A 223 16.10 -8.00 21.96
N GLY A 224 14.84 -8.29 22.24
CA GLY A 224 13.92 -9.01 21.37
C GLY A 224 12.50 -8.44 21.39
N MET A 225 11.72 -8.82 20.38
CA MET A 225 10.28 -8.58 20.29
C MET A 225 9.60 -9.85 19.79
N ALA A 226 8.38 -10.11 20.25
CA ALA A 226 7.55 -11.20 19.76
C ALA A 226 6.07 -10.81 19.73
N GLY A 227 5.34 -11.30 18.74
CA GLY A 227 3.89 -11.24 18.69
C GLY A 227 3.26 -12.45 19.36
N ILE A 228 2.24 -12.23 20.19
CA ILE A 228 1.41 -13.28 20.80
C ILE A 228 -0.01 -13.14 20.27
N SER A 229 -0.55 -14.25 19.77
CA SER A 229 -1.91 -14.36 19.20
C SER A 229 -2.99 -14.41 20.30
N ALA A 230 -3.00 -13.42 21.20
CA ALA A 230 -3.91 -13.32 22.33
C ALA A 230 -4.22 -11.85 22.70
N PRO A 231 -5.36 -11.59 23.38
CA PRO A 231 -5.64 -10.31 24.02
C PRO A 231 -4.58 -9.93 25.05
N ALA A 232 -4.43 -8.63 25.33
CA ALA A 232 -3.45 -8.16 26.30
C ALA A 232 -3.69 -8.73 27.70
N ASP A 233 -4.94 -8.79 28.14
CA ASP A 233 -5.32 -9.31 29.46
C ASP A 233 -4.89 -10.78 29.68
N ASP A 234 -4.81 -11.57 28.60
CA ASP A 234 -4.31 -12.95 28.66
C ASP A 234 -2.78 -13.01 28.64
N VAL A 235 -2.14 -12.00 28.05
CA VAL A 235 -0.69 -11.88 27.92
C VAL A 235 -0.08 -11.30 29.19
N GLU A 236 -0.65 -10.26 29.79
CA GLU A 236 -0.15 -9.58 30.99
C GLU A 236 0.29 -10.52 32.13
N PRO A 237 -0.48 -11.58 32.50
CA PRO A 237 -0.06 -12.53 33.52
C PRO A 237 1.20 -13.32 33.16
N LEU A 238 1.53 -13.45 31.87
CA LEU A 238 2.75 -14.14 31.40
C LEU A 238 4.01 -13.30 31.55
N LEU A 239 3.89 -11.97 31.68
CA LEU A 239 5.04 -11.07 31.88
C LEU A 239 5.45 -10.98 33.35
N ALA A 240 4.67 -11.52 34.28
CA ALA A 240 4.90 -11.38 35.71
C ALA A 240 6.27 -11.94 36.13
N GLY A 241 7.15 -11.06 36.63
CA GLY A 241 8.51 -11.40 37.05
C GLY A 241 9.55 -11.42 35.92
N GLU A 242 9.15 -11.18 34.68
CA GLU A 242 10.05 -11.05 33.53
C GLU A 242 10.32 -9.57 33.23
N PRO A 243 11.55 -9.18 32.80
CA PRO A 243 11.86 -7.82 32.37
C PRO A 243 11.31 -7.52 30.96
N VAL A 244 10.02 -7.81 30.75
CA VAL A 244 9.32 -7.71 29.46
C VAL A 244 8.15 -6.75 29.63
N VAL A 245 7.85 -5.97 28.59
CA VAL A 245 6.69 -5.08 28.52
C VAL A 245 5.83 -5.39 27.30
N ILE A 246 4.55 -5.01 27.33
CA ILE A 246 3.74 -4.93 26.12
C ILE A 246 4.17 -3.70 25.34
N ALA A 247 4.71 -3.92 24.15
CA ALA A 247 5.20 -2.88 23.23
C ALA A 247 4.16 -2.47 22.18
N GLY A 248 3.09 -3.25 22.01
CA GLY A 248 2.05 -2.92 21.03
C GLY A 248 0.75 -3.70 21.21
N TYR A 249 -0.35 -2.98 21.06
CA TYR A 249 -1.71 -3.51 21.00
C TYR A 249 -2.18 -3.47 19.55
N ASN A 250 -1.75 -4.43 18.73
CA ASN A 250 -1.97 -4.38 17.27
C ASN A 250 -3.39 -4.82 16.87
N GLY A 251 -4.12 -5.48 17.77
CA GLY A 251 -5.52 -5.84 17.59
C GLY A 251 -6.06 -6.63 18.77
N PRO A 252 -7.37 -6.98 18.76
CA PRO A 252 -8.02 -7.65 19.89
C PRO A 252 -7.38 -8.98 20.31
N ARG A 253 -6.64 -9.62 19.40
CA ARG A 253 -5.92 -10.88 19.64
C ARG A 253 -4.48 -10.85 19.13
N GLN A 254 -3.87 -9.66 19.07
CA GLN A 254 -2.50 -9.50 18.61
C GLN A 254 -1.77 -8.51 19.51
N THR A 255 -1.03 -9.06 20.46
CA THR A 255 -0.24 -8.31 21.44
C THR A 255 1.24 -8.50 21.13
N VAL A 256 2.02 -7.42 21.14
CA VAL A 256 3.46 -7.47 20.91
C VAL A 256 4.17 -7.21 22.24
N ILE A 257 5.11 -8.08 22.60
CA ILE A 257 5.96 -7.93 23.78
C ILE A 257 7.39 -7.53 23.36
N SER A 258 8.11 -6.85 24.25
CA SER A 258 9.51 -6.49 24.07
C SER A 258 10.28 -6.52 25.39
N GLY A 259 11.55 -6.93 25.33
CA GLY A 259 12.45 -7.00 26.47
C GLY A 259 13.78 -7.65 26.09
N PRO A 260 14.61 -8.07 27.06
CA PRO A 260 15.76 -8.94 26.81
C PRO A 260 15.36 -10.19 26.03
N ALA A 261 16.20 -10.62 25.08
CA ALA A 261 15.85 -11.69 24.15
C ALA A 261 15.53 -13.02 24.85
N ASP A 262 16.27 -13.36 25.90
CA ASP A 262 16.05 -14.56 26.72
C ASP A 262 14.73 -14.49 27.50
N ALA A 263 14.38 -13.32 28.03
CA ALA A 263 13.11 -13.10 28.72
C ALA A 263 11.92 -13.20 27.78
N VAL A 264 12.02 -12.60 26.59
CA VAL A 264 10.99 -12.73 25.54
C VAL A 264 10.79 -14.20 25.16
N GLN A 265 11.87 -14.97 25.01
CA GLN A 265 11.78 -16.41 24.73
C GLN A 265 11.08 -17.20 25.84
N ARG A 266 11.34 -16.89 27.12
CA ARG A 266 10.64 -17.52 28.25
C ARG A 266 9.14 -17.23 28.22
N VAL A 267 8.75 -15.97 27.96
CA VAL A 267 7.34 -15.60 27.82
C VAL A 267 6.69 -16.33 26.65
N CYS A 268 7.35 -16.42 25.48
CA CYS A 268 6.85 -17.17 24.33
C CYS A 268 6.67 -18.67 24.61
N ALA A 269 7.61 -19.28 25.36
CA ALA A 269 7.48 -20.68 25.77
C ALA A 269 6.28 -20.88 26.71
N ALA A 270 6.07 -19.99 27.68
CA ALA A 270 4.92 -20.01 28.57
C ALA A 270 3.58 -19.81 27.81
N ALA A 271 3.55 -18.90 26.84
CA ALA A 271 2.41 -18.69 25.95
C ALA A 271 2.08 -19.96 25.14
N SER A 272 3.11 -20.58 24.55
CA SER A 272 2.97 -21.81 23.77
C SER A 272 2.47 -22.99 24.61
N ALA A 273 2.92 -23.11 25.87
CA ALA A 273 2.42 -24.12 26.81
C ALA A 273 0.92 -23.96 27.15
N ARG A 274 0.37 -22.75 26.96
CA ARG A 274 -1.07 -22.46 27.06
C ARG A 274 -1.81 -22.56 25.72
N GLY A 275 -1.15 -23.01 24.66
CA GLY A 275 -1.73 -23.13 23.31
C GLY A 275 -1.85 -21.82 22.55
N LEU A 276 -1.15 -20.75 22.97
CA LEU A 276 -1.14 -19.47 22.27
C LEU A 276 -0.06 -19.46 21.18
N GLY A 277 -0.40 -18.94 20.00
CA GLY A 277 0.55 -18.79 18.90
C GLY A 277 1.52 -17.63 19.13
N THR A 278 2.80 -17.85 18.84
CA THR A 278 3.87 -16.84 18.96
C THR A 278 4.59 -16.66 17.63
N ALA A 279 4.96 -15.42 17.27
CA ALA A 279 5.67 -15.09 16.03
C ALA A 279 6.76 -14.04 16.26
#